data_AF-A0AAU9LU10-F1
#
_entry.id   AF-A0AAU9LU10-F1
#
_cell.length_a   1.000
_cell.length_b   1.000
_cell.length_c   1.000
_cell.angle_alpha   90.00
_cell.angle_beta   90.00
_cell.angle_gamma   90.00
#
_symmetry.space_group_name_H-M   'P 1'
#
loop_
_entity.id
_entity.type
_entity.pdbx_description
1 polymer ?
#
loop_
_entity_poly.entity_id
_entity_poly.type
_entity_poly.pdbx_seq_one_letter_code
_entity_poly.pdbx_strand_id
1 'polypeptide(L)'
;MKEIKVTNGVSINTTIHWHGIKQLRTGWADGPAYFTQCPIRPGQSYTYKFTVSGQRGTLWWHAHIAWQRATIYGAIIVYPRMPYKLSFTCNFQFIFSNAIDGDGGLQVWVVLKLGFLEKGIMWKQKHNNKK
;
A
#
# COMPACT_ATOMS: atom_id res chain seq x y z
N MET A 1 11.33 3.86 12.29
CA MET A 1 10.71 2.56 11.94
C MET A 1 9.23 2.78 11.69
N LYS A 2 8.63 2.09 10.72
CA LYS A 2 7.20 2.11 10.41
C LYS A 2 6.62 0.72 10.68
N GLU A 3 5.40 0.70 11.20
CA GLU A 3 4.69 -0.52 11.58
C GLU A 3 3.28 -0.46 11.00
N ILE A 4 2.90 -1.47 10.22
CA ILE A 4 1.60 -1.55 9.56
C ILE A 4 1.03 -2.94 9.79
N LYS A 5 -0.08 -3.01 10.53
CA LYS A 5 -0.83 -4.26 10.74
C LYS A 5 -1.87 -4.43 9.64
N VAL A 6 -1.76 -5.51 8.87
CA VAL A 6 -2.72 -5.90 7.85
C VAL A 6 -3.55 -7.05 8.40
N THR A 7 -4.87 -6.91 8.39
CA THR A 7 -5.82 -7.99 8.73
C THR A 7 -6.50 -8.44 7.46
N ASN A 8 -6.41 -9.73 7.16
CA ASN A 8 -7.07 -10.30 6.00
C ASN A 8 -8.56 -10.54 6.30
N GLY A 9 -9.42 -9.65 5.79
CA GLY A 9 -10.88 -9.78 5.89
C GLY A 9 -11.53 -10.51 4.71
N VAL A 10 -10.76 -10.96 3.71
CA VAL A 10 -11.30 -11.69 2.55
C VAL A 10 -11.19 -13.20 2.75
N SER A 11 -11.97 -13.97 1.99
CA SER A 11 -12.06 -15.44 2.08
C SER A 11 -10.85 -16.18 1.50
N ILE A 12 -9.91 -15.46 0.88
CA ILE A 12 -8.74 -16.02 0.21
C ILE A 12 -7.44 -15.52 0.88
N ASN A 13 -6.36 -16.29 0.75
CA ASN A 13 -5.05 -15.88 1.28
C ASN A 13 -4.56 -14.59 0.62
N THR A 14 -3.95 -13.69 1.40
CA THR A 14 -3.45 -12.39 0.91
C THR A 14 -2.05 -12.10 1.45
N THR A 15 -1.24 -11.36 0.70
CA THR A 15 -0.03 -10.68 1.20
C THR A 15 0.06 -9.30 0.58
N ILE A 16 0.77 -8.36 1.21
CA ILE A 16 0.98 -6.99 0.70
C ILE A 16 2.47 -6.77 0.45
N HIS A 17 2.81 -6.26 -0.72
CA HIS A 17 4.14 -5.81 -1.08
C HIS A 17 4.23 -4.28 -1.16
N TRP A 18 5.34 -3.75 -0.65
CA TRP A 18 5.63 -2.31 -0.60
C TRP A 18 6.52 -1.90 -1.76
N HIS A 19 5.95 -1.88 -2.96
CA HIS A 19 6.69 -1.71 -4.20
C HIS A 19 7.60 -0.48 -4.19
N GLY A 20 8.90 -0.75 -4.34
CA GLY A 20 9.95 0.24 -4.36
C GLY A 20 10.53 0.58 -2.99
N ILE A 21 9.98 0.14 -1.86
CA ILE A 21 10.63 0.25 -0.54
C ILE A 21 11.81 -0.72 -0.49
N LYS A 22 13.00 -0.24 -0.12
CA LYS A 22 14.25 -1.04 -0.20
C LYS A 22 14.36 -2.23 0.77
N GLN A 23 13.46 -2.34 1.75
CA GLN A 23 13.45 -3.39 2.78
C GLN A 23 14.84 -3.71 3.40
N LEU A 24 15.63 -2.66 3.66
CA LEU A 24 16.98 -2.81 4.21
C LEU A 24 16.91 -3.54 5.55
N ARG A 25 17.54 -4.73 5.61
CA ARG A 25 17.55 -5.62 6.79
C ARG A 25 16.16 -6.00 7.31
N THR A 26 15.14 -5.90 6.47
CA THR A 26 13.72 -6.11 6.82
C THR A 26 13.00 -6.94 5.75
N GLY A 27 13.72 -7.88 5.12
CA GLY A 27 13.20 -8.70 4.01
C GLY A 27 11.94 -9.50 4.35
N TRP A 28 11.73 -9.90 5.60
CA TRP A 28 10.50 -10.55 6.06
C TRP A 28 9.25 -9.66 5.95
N ALA A 29 9.42 -8.34 5.80
CA ALA A 29 8.33 -7.39 5.60
C ALA A 29 8.15 -7.00 4.13
N ASP A 30 8.81 -7.68 3.19
CA ASP A 30 8.75 -7.32 1.77
C ASP A 30 7.40 -7.67 1.12
N GLY A 31 6.81 -8.83 1.42
CA GLY A 31 5.44 -9.16 0.99
C GLY A 31 5.25 -10.31 0.00
N PRO A 32 6.18 -10.62 -0.93
CA PRO A 32 5.97 -11.69 -1.89
C PRO A 32 5.68 -13.04 -1.22
N ALA A 33 4.48 -13.58 -1.47
CA ALA A 33 4.03 -14.84 -0.91
C ALA A 33 4.95 -15.99 -1.32
N TYR A 34 5.27 -16.86 -0.36
CA TYR A 34 6.15 -18.04 -0.52
C TYR A 34 7.62 -17.73 -0.83
N PHE A 35 8.00 -16.45 -0.88
CA PHE A 35 9.40 -16.04 -1.02
C PHE A 35 9.90 -15.38 0.26
N THR A 36 9.24 -14.30 0.70
CA THR A 36 9.63 -13.57 1.92
C THR A 36 8.77 -13.88 3.13
N GLN A 37 7.55 -14.39 2.91
CA GLN A 37 6.62 -14.74 3.97
C GLN A 37 5.59 -15.80 3.53
N CYS A 38 4.99 -16.48 4.49
CA CYS A 38 3.76 -17.23 4.27
C CYS A 38 2.57 -16.26 4.04
N PRO A 39 1.55 -16.70 3.28
CA PRO A 39 0.34 -15.89 3.10
C PRO A 39 -0.42 -15.63 4.40
N ILE A 40 -1.03 -14.45 4.50
CA ILE A 40 -1.96 -14.11 5.58
C ILE A 40 -3.27 -14.84 5.30
N ARG A 41 -3.62 -15.82 6.14
CA ARG A 41 -4.86 -16.60 6.00
C ARG A 41 -6.10 -15.73 6.28
N PRO A 42 -7.29 -16.10 5.77
CA PRO A 42 -8.55 -15.43 6.13
C PRO A 42 -8.71 -15.28 7.64
N GLY A 43 -9.11 -14.08 8.07
CA GLY A 43 -9.30 -13.71 9.48
C GLY A 43 -8.00 -13.48 10.27
N GLN A 44 -6.82 -13.73 9.69
CA GLN A 44 -5.53 -13.54 10.36
C GLN A 44 -4.94 -12.15 10.08
N SER A 45 -3.97 -11.76 10.90
CA SER A 45 -3.21 -10.53 10.72
C SER A 45 -1.72 -10.77 10.59
N TYR A 46 -1.04 -9.91 9.85
CA TYR A 46 0.41 -9.83 9.79
C TYR A 46 0.88 -8.39 9.99
N THR A 47 1.98 -8.20 10.71
CA THR A 47 2.51 -6.87 11.01
C THR A 47 3.80 -6.64 10.24
N TYR A 48 3.74 -5.74 9.27
CA TYR A 48 4.88 -5.30 8.48
C TYR A 48 5.68 -4.26 9.25
N LYS A 49 6.93 -4.57 9.58
CA LYS A 49 7.85 -3.66 10.28
C LYS A 49 9.08 -3.41 9.41
N PHE A 50 9.21 -2.18 8.93
CA PHE A 50 10.32 -1.78 8.08
C PHE A 50 10.69 -0.31 8.27
N THR A 51 11.85 0.08 7.73
CA THR A 51 12.31 1.47 7.76
C THR A 51 12.46 1.99 6.34
N VAL A 52 11.86 3.15 6.07
CA VAL A 52 12.06 3.89 4.82
C VAL A 52 13.26 4.82 5.03
N SER A 53 14.40 4.49 4.43
CA SER A 53 15.65 5.25 4.57
C SER A 53 16.25 5.59 3.21
N GLY A 54 16.65 6.84 3.03
CA GLY A 54 17.26 7.31 1.78
C GLY A 54 16.34 7.19 0.56
N GLN A 55 15.02 7.31 0.76
CA GLN A 55 14.02 7.29 -0.29
C GLN A 55 13.11 8.51 -0.17
N ARG A 56 12.67 9.03 -1.32
CA ARG A 56 11.69 10.11 -1.46
C ARG A 56 10.95 9.94 -2.79
N GLY A 57 9.74 10.47 -2.87
CA GLY A 57 8.92 10.43 -4.08
C GLY A 57 7.67 9.56 -3.94
N THR A 58 7.10 9.20 -5.08
CA THR A 58 5.88 8.41 -5.19
C THR A 58 6.21 6.94 -5.44
N LEU A 59 5.76 6.10 -4.53
CA LEU A 59 5.82 4.64 -4.58
C LEU A 59 4.40 4.09 -4.50
N TRP A 60 4.24 2.77 -4.40
CA TRP A 60 2.93 2.14 -4.29
C TRP A 60 3.01 0.84 -3.49
N TRP A 61 1.86 0.34 -3.05
CA TRP A 61 1.72 -0.98 -2.46
C TRP A 61 0.66 -1.76 -3.23
N HIS A 62 0.79 -3.07 -3.26
CA HIS A 62 -0.21 -3.94 -3.88
C HIS A 62 -0.21 -5.31 -3.24
N ALA A 63 -1.31 -6.05 -3.40
CA ALA A 63 -1.33 -7.45 -3.03
C ALA A 63 -0.29 -8.23 -3.85
N HIS A 64 0.43 -9.16 -3.22
CA HIS A 64 1.52 -9.90 -3.86
C HIS A 64 1.33 -11.42 -3.78
N ILE A 65 0.10 -11.84 -4.08
CA ILE A 65 -0.29 -13.23 -4.28
C ILE A 65 -1.31 -13.32 -5.43
N ALA A 66 -1.07 -14.27 -6.34
CA ALA A 66 -1.88 -14.47 -7.54
C ALA A 66 -2.19 -13.14 -8.27
N TRP A 67 -3.45 -12.93 -8.66
CA TRP A 67 -3.92 -11.78 -9.41
C TRP A 67 -4.57 -10.68 -8.53
N GLN A 68 -4.45 -10.78 -7.20
CA GLN A 68 -5.12 -9.83 -6.29
C GLN A 68 -4.66 -8.38 -6.48
N ARG A 69 -3.48 -8.14 -7.06
CA ARG A 69 -3.00 -6.79 -7.41
C ARG A 69 -3.89 -6.05 -8.41
N ALA A 70 -4.79 -6.75 -9.11
CA ALA A 70 -5.74 -6.14 -10.04
C ALA A 70 -6.76 -5.23 -9.33
N THR A 71 -7.03 -5.47 -8.05
CA THR A 71 -8.01 -4.71 -7.26
C THR A 71 -7.46 -4.18 -5.93
N ILE A 72 -6.44 -4.83 -5.37
CA ILE A 72 -5.86 -4.49 -4.06
C ILE A 72 -4.51 -3.78 -4.27
N TYR A 73 -4.54 -2.45 -4.28
CA TYR A 73 -3.36 -1.59 -4.42
C TYR A 73 -3.64 -0.16 -3.93
N GLY A 74 -2.57 0.62 -3.75
CA GLY A 74 -2.64 2.04 -3.40
C GLY A 74 -1.29 2.74 -3.48
N ALA A 75 -1.29 4.06 -3.36
CA ALA A 75 -0.07 4.87 -3.40
C ALA A 75 0.64 4.92 -2.04
N ILE A 76 1.96 5.13 -2.09
CA ILE A 76 2.80 5.49 -0.94
C ILE A 76 3.53 6.78 -1.31
N ILE A 77 3.41 7.81 -0.47
CA ILE A 77 4.14 9.06 -0.68
C ILE A 77 5.19 9.22 0.40
N VAL A 78 6.45 9.31 -0.02
CA VAL A 78 7.59 9.53 0.87
C VAL A 78 8.05 10.97 0.72
N TYR A 79 7.59 11.82 1.63
CA TYR A 79 7.99 13.22 1.66
C TYR A 79 9.47 13.37 2.06
N PRO A 80 10.16 14.40 1.53
CA PRO A 80 11.52 14.73 1.94
C PRO A 80 11.55 15.14 3.42
N ARG A 81 12.69 14.91 4.07
CA ARG A 81 12.93 15.46 5.41
C ARG A 81 13.06 16.98 5.32
N MET A 82 12.40 17.68 6.23
CA MET A 82 12.48 19.14 6.32
C MET A 82 13.77 19.58 7.03
N PRO A 83 14.34 20.75 6.68
CA PRO A 83 13.86 21.69 5.67
C PRO A 83 14.16 21.21 4.24
N TYR A 84 13.17 21.32 3.35
CA TYR A 84 13.32 20.98 1.93
C TYR A 84 13.06 22.23 1.08
N LYS A 85 13.98 22.54 0.15
CA LYS A 85 13.98 23.80 -0.62
C LYS A 85 12.78 23.98 -1.54
N LEU A 86 12.06 22.91 -1.88
CA LEU A 86 10.90 22.95 -2.76
C LEU A 86 9.62 22.74 -1.95
N SER A 87 8.80 23.78 -1.85
CA SER A 87 7.46 23.70 -1.24
C SER A 87 6.43 23.54 -2.34
N PHE A 88 5.61 22.50 -2.24
CA PHE A 88 4.48 22.28 -3.14
C PHE A 88 3.21 22.90 -2.53
N THR A 89 2.52 23.73 -3.32
CA THR A 89 1.27 24.41 -2.93
C THR A 89 0.06 23.48 -3.01
N CYS A 90 0.09 22.52 -3.94
CA CYS A 90 -0.93 21.48 -4.08
C CYS A 90 -0.28 20.20 -4.62
N ASN A 91 -0.63 19.03 -4.08
CA ASN A 91 -0.15 17.73 -4.54
C ASN A 91 -1.33 16.85 -4.93
N PHE A 92 -1.35 16.38 -6.18
CA PHE A 92 -2.33 15.42 -6.67
C PHE A 92 -1.66 14.07 -6.87
N GLN A 93 -2.26 13.02 -6.30
CA GLN A 93 -1.86 11.64 -6.58
C GLN A 93 -2.82 11.03 -7.59
N PHE A 94 -2.25 10.47 -8.67
CA PHE A 94 -2.98 9.66 -9.64
C PHE A 94 -2.44 8.23 -9.61
N ILE A 95 -3.34 7.26 -9.65
CA ILE A 95 -3.00 5.84 -9.85
C ILE A 95 -3.71 5.43 -11.12
N PHE A 96 -2.98 4.83 -12.05
CA PHE A 96 -3.53 4.29 -13.28
C PHE A 96 -3.68 2.77 -13.10
N SER A 97 -4.83 2.23 -13.45
CA SER A 97 -5.11 0.79 -13.41
C SER A 97 -6.00 0.41 -14.59
N ASN A 98 -6.05 -0.88 -14.91
CA ASN A 98 -6.95 -1.44 -15.91
C ASN A 98 -8.02 -2.28 -15.22
N ALA A 99 -9.15 -2.49 -15.88
CA ALA A 99 -10.20 -3.42 -15.43
C ALA A 99 -10.37 -4.54 -16.45
N ILE A 100 -10.79 -5.72 -15.98
CA ILE A 100 -11.10 -6.87 -16.82
C ILE A 100 -12.50 -7.30 -16.43
N ASP A 101 -13.38 -7.43 -17.42
CA ASP A 101 -14.73 -7.90 -17.17
C ASP A 101 -14.78 -9.43 -17.15
N GLY A 102 -15.86 -9.99 -16.58
CA GLY A 102 -16.06 -11.44 -16.43
C GLY A 102 -16.01 -12.23 -17.75
N ASP A 103 -16.12 -11.54 -18.88
CA ASP A 103 -16.18 -12.12 -20.22
C ASP A 103 -14.79 -12.22 -20.88
N GLY A 104 -13.71 -11.85 -20.16
CA GLY A 104 -12.34 -11.89 -20.68
C GLY A 104 -11.97 -10.72 -21.60
N GLY A 105 -12.90 -9.79 -21.83
CA GLY A 105 -12.63 -8.53 -22.52
C GLY A 105 -11.75 -7.61 -21.66
N LEU A 106 -10.61 -7.17 -22.18
CA LEU A 106 -9.81 -6.11 -21.58
C LEU A 106 -10.51 -4.77 -21.85
N GLN A 107 -11.16 -4.19 -20.83
CA GLN A 107 -11.64 -2.82 -20.92
C GLN A 107 -10.64 -1.87 -20.25
N VAL A 108 -10.02 -1.00 -21.04
CA VAL A 108 -9.09 0.01 -20.52
C VAL A 108 -9.90 1.15 -19.90
N TRP A 109 -10.27 0.99 -18.63
CA TRP A 109 -10.78 2.08 -17.81
C TRP A 109 -9.63 2.69 -17.04
N VAL A 110 -9.22 3.91 -17.39
CA VAL A 110 -8.28 4.68 -16.58
C VAL A 110 -8.97 5.11 -15.29
N VAL A 111 -8.90 4.28 -14.25
CA VAL A 111 -9.47 4.61 -12.93
C VAL A 111 -8.55 5.59 -12.21
N LEU A 112 -8.78 6.89 -12.38
CA LEU A 112 -8.08 7.94 -11.65
C LEU A 112 -8.58 8.00 -10.21
N LYS A 113 -7.84 7.42 -9.28
CA LYS A 113 -8.09 7.64 -7.85
C LYS A 113 -7.39 8.92 -7.39
N LEU A 114 -8.13 10.03 -7.38
CA LEU A 114 -7.67 11.31 -6.82
C LEU A 114 -7.61 11.24 -5.29
N GLY A 115 -6.41 11.43 -4.74
CA GLY A 115 -6.22 11.67 -3.31
C GLY A 115 -5.79 13.12 -3.08
N PHE A 116 -6.60 13.90 -2.35
CA PHE A 116 -6.17 15.17 -1.78
C PHE A 116 -5.28 14.88 -0.58
N LEU A 117 -4.01 15.30 -0.65
CA LEU A 117 -3.08 15.24 0.48
C LEU A 117 -2.95 16.65 1.05
N GLU A 118 -3.93 17.06 1.86
CA GLU A 118 -3.71 18.16 2.79
C GLU A 118 -2.61 17.75 3.78
N LYS A 119 -1.77 18.71 4.16
CA LYS A 119 -0.63 18.51 5.06
C LYS A 119 -1.12 18.06 6.45
N GLY A 120 -1.37 16.76 6.64
CA GLY A 120 -1.79 16.22 7.93
C GLY A 120 -2.57 14.92 7.83
N ILE A 121 -1.88 13.79 7.60
CA ILE A 121 -2.45 12.48 7.93
C ILE A 121 -2.40 12.35 9.46
N MET A 122 -3.44 12.89 10.10
CA MET A 122 -3.80 12.59 11.47
C MET A 122 -4.44 11.21 11.47
N TRP A 123 -3.74 10.21 12.02
CA TRP A 123 -4.29 8.89 12.28
C TRP A 123 -5.44 9.05 13.28
N LYS A 124 -6.67 9.19 12.81
CA LYS A 124 -7.85 9.06 13.67
C LYS A 124 -8.24 7.59 13.71
N GLN A 125 -7.61 6.85 14.63
CA GLN A 125 -8.09 5.56 15.08
C GLN A 125 -9.48 5.75 15.67
N LYS A 126 -10.53 5.40 14.91
CA LYS A 126 -11.90 5.37 15.44
C LYS A 126 -12.03 4.14 16.34
N HIS A 127 -11.63 4.28 17.60
CA HIS A 127 -12.13 3.40 18.65
C HIS A 127 -13.64 3.66 18.78
N ASN A 128 -14.46 2.79 18.19
CA ASN A 128 -15.83 2.63 18.65
C ASN A 128 -15.82 1.54 19.72
N ASN A 129 -15.70 1.98 20.96
CA ASN A 129 -15.99 1.20 22.14
C ASN A 129 -17.00 2.00 22.95
N LYS A 130 -18.29 1.72 22.79
CA LYS A 130 -19.34 2.07 23.75
C LYS A 130 -20.49 1.08 23.63
N LYS A 131 -20.59 0.25 24.68
CA LYS A 131 -21.77 -0.26 25.40
C LYS A 131 -22.91 -0.85 24.58
#